data_AF-A0A423P331-F1
#
_entry.id   AF-A0A423P331-F1
#
_cell.length_a   1.000
_cell.length_b   1.000
_cell.length_c   1.000
_cell.angle_alpha   90.00
_cell.angle_beta   90.00
_cell.angle_gamma   90.00
#
_symmetry.space_group_name_H-M   'P 1'
#
loop_
_entity.id
_entity.type
_entity.pdbx_description
1 polymer ?
#
loop_
_entity_poly.entity_id
_entity_poly.type
_entity_poly.pdbx_seq_one_letter_code
_entity_poly.pdbx_strand_id
1 'polypeptide(L)'
;MFNLDEALRNHLAQRQQKEPKARFVAASVATLSPRSKPGRTRVVAGVAGVATHRRTITSTTAIIQWLKEEGAQLYVADNTLCFRPTDWTQLAIVSTYWRALLHDLAAVDQEQKNGSGR
;
A
#
# COMPACT_ATOMS: atom_id res chain seq x y z
N MET A 1 -20.85 35.61 -8.84
CA MET A 1 -20.42 34.48 -9.69
C MET A 1 -19.14 33.91 -9.09
N PHE A 2 -19.03 32.59 -8.93
CA PHE A 2 -17.83 31.94 -8.39
C PHE A 2 -16.82 31.72 -9.51
N ASN A 3 -15.64 32.34 -9.42
CA ASN A 3 -14.56 32.17 -10.39
C ASN A 3 -13.63 31.05 -9.93
N LEU A 4 -13.65 29.92 -10.65
CA LEU A 4 -12.85 28.73 -10.35
C LEU A 4 -11.34 29.00 -10.43
N ASP A 5 -10.91 29.82 -11.40
CA ASP A 5 -9.49 30.19 -11.55
C ASP A 5 -8.96 30.99 -10.36
N GLU A 6 -9.79 31.86 -9.78
CA GLU A 6 -9.47 32.64 -8.58
C GLU A 6 -9.34 31.73 -7.34
N ALA A 7 -10.26 30.78 -7.19
CA ALA A 7 -10.24 29.81 -6.10
C ALA A 7 -9.00 28.90 -6.18
N LEU A 8 -8.61 28.48 -7.40
CA LEU A 8 -7.46 27.64 -7.63
C LEU A 8 -6.15 28.38 -7.32
N ARG A 9 -6.01 29.64 -7.76
CA ARG A 9 -4.86 30.50 -7.43
C ARG A 9 -4.72 30.71 -5.92
N ASN A 10 -5.81 30.99 -5.22
CA ASN A 10 -5.79 31.16 -3.76
C ASN A 10 -5.43 29.86 -3.01
N HIS A 11 -5.93 28.72 -3.47
CA HIS A 11 -5.62 27.42 -2.86
C HIS A 11 -4.12 27.08 -3.01
N LEU A 12 -3.55 27.31 -4.20
CA LEU A 12 -2.12 27.09 -4.44
C LEU A 12 -1.25 28.07 -3.64
N ALA A 13 -1.64 29.35 -3.55
CA ALA A 13 -0.93 30.33 -2.74
C ALA A 13 -0.90 29.95 -1.25
N GLN A 14 -2.01 29.44 -0.70
CA GLN A 14 -2.07 28.94 0.68
C GLN A 14 -1.17 27.72 0.91
N ARG A 15 -1.06 26.82 -0.09
CA ARG A 15 -0.19 25.63 0.00
C ARG A 15 1.29 26.00 0.00
N GLN A 16 1.70 26.95 -0.83
CA GLN A 16 3.11 27.41 -0.86
C GLN A 16 3.49 28.21 0.39
N GLN A 17 2.56 28.99 0.97
CA GLN A 17 2.81 29.69 2.23
C GLN A 17 2.84 28.77 3.45
N LYS A 18 2.14 27.63 3.40
CA LYS A 18 2.12 26.60 4.45
C LYS A 18 3.10 25.46 4.21
N GLU A 19 4.24 25.70 3.57
CA GLU A 19 5.32 24.72 3.59
C GLU A 19 5.98 24.78 4.99
N PRO A 20 5.72 23.81 5.89
CA PRO A 20 6.38 23.82 7.17
C PRO A 20 7.81 23.40 6.90
N LYS A 21 8.79 24.27 7.20
CA LYS A 21 10.20 23.87 7.28
C LYS A 21 10.31 22.78 8.35
N ALA A 22 10.14 21.53 7.95
CA ALA A 22 10.29 20.36 8.81
C ALA A 22 11.79 20.21 9.14
N ARG A 23 12.23 20.93 10.17
CA ARG A 23 13.50 20.69 10.85
C ARG A 23 13.33 19.40 11.66
N PHE A 24 13.67 18.27 11.06
CA PHE A 24 13.83 17.03 11.81
C PHE A 24 15.00 17.18 12.79
N VAL A 25 14.70 17.15 14.09
CA VAL A 25 15.69 17.09 15.16
C VAL A 25 15.91 15.62 15.49
N ALA A 26 17.11 15.10 15.23
CA ALA A 26 17.49 13.75 15.60
C ALA A 26 17.65 13.67 17.13
N ALA A 27 16.71 13.01 17.81
CA ALA A 27 16.86 12.66 19.22
C ALA A 27 17.63 11.34 19.33
N SER A 28 18.94 11.44 19.58
CA SER A 28 19.76 10.31 20.01
C SER A 28 19.29 9.85 21.40
N VAL A 29 18.70 8.66 21.50
CA VAL A 29 18.43 8.01 22.79
C VAL A 29 19.52 7.01 23.07
N ALA A 30 20.15 7.23 24.22
CA ALA A 30 21.28 6.48 24.73
C ALA A 30 20.93 5.01 25.04
N THR A 31 21.93 4.18 24.78
CA THR A 31 22.10 2.79 25.19
C THR A 31 21.74 2.53 26.66
N LEU A 32 20.81 1.60 26.91
CA LEU A 32 20.65 0.96 28.22
C LEU A 32 20.70 -0.58 28.08
N SER A 33 21.89 -1.08 28.44
CA SER A 33 22.34 -2.38 28.95
C SER A 33 21.88 -3.73 28.33
N PRO A 34 22.83 -4.68 28.15
CA PRO A 34 22.53 -6.05 27.76
C PRO A 34 22.35 -7.00 28.97
N ARG A 35 21.43 -7.97 28.83
CA ARG A 35 21.57 -9.42 29.18
C ARG A 35 20.45 -10.03 30.06
N SER A 36 20.23 -11.34 29.79
CA SER A 36 19.69 -12.44 30.64
C SER A 36 18.30 -12.92 30.18
N LYS A 37 18.02 -14.12 29.67
CA LYS A 37 18.65 -15.47 29.62
C LYS A 37 17.97 -16.31 28.49
N PRO A 38 18.56 -17.44 28.06
CA PRO A 38 18.01 -18.31 27.03
C PRO A 38 17.03 -19.34 27.63
N GLY A 39 15.81 -19.41 27.09
CA GLY A 39 14.77 -20.35 27.54
C GLY A 39 14.13 -21.10 26.36
N ARG A 40 14.65 -22.30 26.10
CA ARG A 40 14.04 -23.47 25.44
C ARG A 40 12.93 -23.25 24.40
N THR A 41 13.31 -23.51 23.14
CA THR A 41 12.67 -24.45 22.20
C THR A 41 11.14 -24.60 22.31
N ARG A 42 10.44 -23.91 21.42
CA ARG A 42 9.33 -24.53 20.70
C ARG A 42 9.53 -24.25 19.22
N VAL A 43 9.97 -25.28 18.51
CA VAL A 43 10.00 -25.34 17.05
C VAL A 43 8.57 -25.11 16.57
N VAL A 44 8.29 -23.94 16.00
CA VAL A 44 7.14 -23.76 15.12
C VAL A 44 7.73 -23.80 13.72
N ALA A 45 7.79 -25.00 13.16
CA ALA A 45 8.04 -25.23 11.76
C ALA A 45 6.90 -24.54 10.98
N GLY A 46 7.21 -23.41 10.35
CA GLY A 46 6.23 -22.61 9.63
C GLY A 46 6.69 -21.20 9.22
N VAL A 47 7.96 -20.82 9.44
CA VAL A 47 8.50 -19.51 9.02
C VAL A 47 9.63 -19.72 8.00
N ALA A 48 9.34 -20.47 6.93
CA ALA A 48 10.23 -20.58 5.77
C ALA A 48 9.61 -20.00 4.49
N GLY A 49 8.44 -19.32 4.58
CA GLY A 49 7.79 -18.66 3.45
C GLY A 49 7.93 -17.14 3.41
N VAL A 50 8.33 -16.49 4.50
CA VAL A 50 8.28 -15.02 4.65
C VAL A 50 9.40 -14.29 3.90
N ALA A 51 10.46 -14.99 3.47
CA ALA A 51 11.59 -14.37 2.77
C ALA A 51 11.56 -14.54 1.24
N THR A 52 10.70 -15.41 0.69
CA THR A 52 10.72 -15.75 -0.75
C THR A 52 9.90 -14.80 -1.62
N HIS A 53 8.97 -14.04 -1.02
CA HIS A 53 8.03 -13.18 -1.76
C HIS A 53 8.52 -11.75 -1.95
N ARG A 54 9.82 -11.49 -1.76
CA ARG A 54 10.50 -10.33 -2.33
C ARG A 54 11.08 -10.64 -3.71
N ARG A 55 10.44 -11.54 -4.46
CA ARG A 55 10.68 -11.68 -5.90
C ARG A 55 10.22 -10.38 -6.53
N THR A 56 11.17 -9.65 -7.10
CA THR A 56 11.02 -8.48 -7.97
C THR A 56 9.64 -8.46 -8.61
N ILE A 57 8.68 -7.77 -7.98
CA ILE A 57 7.29 -7.79 -8.45
C ILE A 57 7.22 -6.80 -9.61
N THR A 58 7.55 -7.28 -10.80
CA THR A 58 7.60 -6.43 -12.00
C THR A 58 6.23 -6.24 -12.64
N SER A 59 5.28 -7.14 -12.36
CA SER A 59 3.95 -7.17 -13.00
C SER A 59 2.84 -7.00 -11.97
N THR A 60 1.83 -6.19 -12.28
CA THR A 60 0.66 -5.93 -11.40
C THR A 60 -0.15 -7.18 -11.10
N THR A 61 -0.29 -8.10 -12.05
CA THR A 61 -0.92 -9.42 -11.83
C THR A 61 -0.21 -10.25 -10.77
N ALA A 62 1.13 -10.17 -10.70
CA ALA A 62 1.89 -10.84 -9.66
C ALA A 62 1.65 -10.20 -8.27
N ILE A 63 1.47 -8.87 -8.20
CA ILE A 63 1.07 -8.19 -6.95
C ILE A 63 -0.31 -8.68 -6.50
N ILE A 64 -1.28 -8.77 -7.41
CA ILE A 64 -2.65 -9.22 -7.07
C ILE A 64 -2.64 -10.66 -6.55
N GLN A 65 -1.91 -11.55 -7.22
CA GLN A 65 -1.81 -12.94 -6.79
C GLN A 65 -1.10 -13.07 -5.44
N TRP A 66 0.00 -12.33 -5.26
CA TRP A 66 0.71 -12.27 -3.98
C TRP A 66 -0.19 -11.79 -2.85
N LEU A 67 -0.94 -10.70 -3.05
CA LEU A 67 -1.89 -10.19 -2.05
C LEU A 67 -2.95 -11.24 -1.69
N LYS A 68 -3.45 -11.99 -2.68
CA LYS A 68 -4.42 -13.07 -2.46
C LYS A 68 -3.84 -14.23 -1.66
N GLU A 69 -2.58 -14.61 -1.93
CA GLU A 69 -1.85 -15.64 -1.18
C GLU A 69 -1.62 -15.24 0.28
N GLU A 70 -1.31 -13.97 0.53
CA GLU A 70 -1.18 -13.38 1.88
C GLU A 70 -2.55 -13.13 2.56
N GLY A 71 -3.66 -13.46 1.90
CA GLY A 71 -5.02 -13.29 2.42
C GLY A 71 -5.52 -11.84 2.43
N ALA A 72 -4.81 -10.92 1.80
CA ALA A 72 -5.25 -9.54 1.63
C ALA A 72 -6.37 -9.47 0.58
N GLN A 73 -7.37 -8.61 0.81
CA GLN A 73 -8.50 -8.46 -0.13
C GLN A 73 -8.29 -7.21 -0.97
N LEU A 74 -8.36 -7.37 -2.29
CA LEU A 74 -8.24 -6.29 -3.25
C LEU A 74 -9.37 -6.43 -4.28
N TYR A 75 -10.18 -5.39 -4.43
CA TYR A 75 -11.28 -5.34 -5.40
C TYR A 75 -11.53 -3.91 -5.88
N VAL A 76 -12.27 -3.76 -6.98
CA VAL A 76 -12.69 -2.46 -7.50
C VAL A 76 -14.18 -2.30 -7.31
N ALA A 77 -14.59 -1.16 -6.76
CA ALA A 77 -15.99 -0.77 -6.63
C ALA A 77 -16.13 0.66 -7.13
N ASP A 78 -17.05 0.91 -8.07
CA ASP A 78 -17.34 2.25 -8.61
C ASP A 78 -16.07 3.06 -8.99
N ASN A 79 -15.17 2.42 -9.74
CA ASN A 79 -13.88 3.01 -10.16
C ASN A 79 -12.93 3.39 -8.99
N THR A 80 -13.18 2.82 -7.80
CA THR A 80 -12.36 2.98 -6.60
C THR A 80 -11.68 1.66 -6.27
N LEU A 81 -10.37 1.71 -6.01
CA LEU A 81 -9.62 0.53 -5.55
C LEU A 81 -9.84 0.35 -4.05
N CYS A 82 -10.56 -0.71 -3.67
CA CYS A 82 -10.80 -1.07 -2.29
C CYS A 82 -9.78 -2.13 -1.85
N PHE A 83 -9.07 -1.84 -0.77
CA PHE A 83 -7.99 -2.67 -0.27
C PHE A 83 -8.14 -2.91 1.23
N ARG A 84 -8.12 -4.19 1.63
CA ARG A 84 -8.04 -4.64 3.02
C ARG A 84 -6.69 -5.32 3.24
N PRO A 85 -5.70 -4.61 3.79
CA PRO A 85 -4.39 -5.19 4.09
C PRO A 85 -4.48 -6.23 5.21
N THR A 86 -3.63 -7.25 5.12
CA THR A 86 -3.29 -8.16 6.23
C THR A 86 -2.06 -7.64 6.98
N ASP A 87 -1.14 -7.00 6.26
CA ASP A 87 0.07 -6.38 6.79
C ASP A 87 0.23 -4.94 6.28
N TRP A 88 0.77 -4.07 7.12
CA TRP A 88 1.04 -2.66 6.80
C TRP A 88 2.09 -2.50 5.71
N THR A 89 3.00 -3.47 5.52
CA THR A 89 3.99 -3.42 4.44
C THR A 89 3.34 -3.49 3.05
N GLN A 90 2.19 -4.16 2.94
CA GLN A 90 1.42 -4.28 1.70
C GLN A 90 0.88 -2.92 1.22
N LEU A 91 0.56 -2.03 2.16
CA LEU A 91 0.03 -0.71 1.84
C LEU A 91 1.03 0.11 1.03
N ALA A 92 2.32 0.05 1.35
CA ALA A 92 3.36 0.79 0.62
C ALA A 92 3.52 0.31 -0.83
N ILE A 93 3.36 -1.00 -1.05
CA ILE A 93 3.42 -1.60 -2.39
C ILE A 93 2.16 -1.21 -3.18
N VAL A 94 0.97 -1.43 -2.61
CA VAL A 94 -0.30 -1.07 -3.25
C VAL A 94 -0.37 0.41 -3.55
N SER A 95 0.08 1.28 -2.63
CA SER A 95 0.11 2.74 -2.86
C SER A 95 1.08 3.16 -3.96
N THR A 96 2.10 2.37 -4.26
CA THR A 96 3.03 2.66 -5.36
C THR A 96 2.40 2.30 -6.71
N TYR A 97 1.65 1.19 -6.76
CA TYR A 97 1.10 0.62 -8.01
C TYR A 97 -0.41 0.76 -8.17
N TRP A 98 -1.08 1.57 -7.34
CA TRP A 98 -2.56 1.63 -7.26
C TRP A 98 -3.24 1.92 -8.60
N ARG A 99 -2.68 2.81 -9.43
CA ARG A 99 -3.24 3.13 -10.77
C ARG A 99 -3.22 1.94 -11.70
N ALA A 100 -2.09 1.23 -11.75
CA ALA A 100 -1.96 0.05 -12.60
C ALA A 100 -2.89 -1.07 -12.11
N LEU A 101 -2.97 -1.28 -10.78
CA LEU A 101 -3.89 -2.25 -10.18
C LEU A 101 -5.35 -1.94 -10.50
N LEU A 102 -5.74 -0.67 -10.44
CA LEU A 102 -7.10 -0.24 -10.78
C LEU A 102 -7.44 -0.55 -12.24
N HIS A 103 -6.53 -0.27 -13.17
CA HIS A 103 -6.75 -0.55 -14.59
C HIS A 103 -6.89 -2.04 -14.88
N ASP A 104 -5.99 -2.86 -14.34
CA ASP A 104 -6.02 -4.32 -14.55
C ASP A 104 -7.30 -4.94 -13.97
N LEU A 105 -7.71 -4.51 -12.77
CA LEU A 105 -8.93 -5.03 -12.14
C LEU A 105 -10.21 -4.50 -12.81
N ALA A 106 -10.22 -3.25 -13.29
CA ALA A 106 -11.35 -2.70 -14.03
C ALA A 106 -11.53 -3.39 -15.38
N ALA A 107 -10.44 -3.77 -16.07
CA ALA A 107 -10.51 -4.55 -17.30
C ALA A 107 -11.18 -5.91 -17.07
N VAL A 108 -10.83 -6.59 -15.97
CA VAL A 108 -11.43 -7.88 -15.58
C VAL A 108 -12.91 -7.73 -15.20
N ASP A 109 -13.27 -6.68 -14.46
CA ASP A 109 -14.68 -6.42 -14.09
C ASP A 109 -15.54 -6.08 -15.32
N GLN A 110 -15.00 -5.32 -16.28
CA GLN A 110 -15.69 -5.06 -17.54
C GLN A 110 -15.88 -6.33 -18.37
N GLU A 111 -14.88 -7.21 -18.43
CA GLU A 111 -15.00 -8.49 -19.13
C GLU A 111 -16.08 -9.38 -18.49
N GLN A 112 -16.16 -9.44 -17.16
CA GLN A 112 -17.24 -10.18 -16.48
C GLN A 112 -18.63 -9.60 -16.74
N LYS A 113 -18.77 -8.27 -16.71
CA LYS A 113 -20.04 -7.59 -17.02
C LYS A 113 -20.48 -7.82 -18.46
N ASN A 114 -19.54 -7.79 -19.41
CA ASN A 114 -19.83 -8.02 -20.83
C ASN A 114 -20.06 -9.50 -21.17
N GLY A 115 -19.48 -10.43 -20.40
CA GLY A 115 -19.62 -11.88 -20.59
C GLY A 115 -20.93 -12.46 -20.05
N SER A 116 -21.64 -11.76 -19.16
CA SER A 116 -22.89 -12.24 -18.56
C SER A 116 -24.14 -12.04 -19.45
N GLY A 117 -23.96 -11.61 -20.71
CA GLY A 117 -25.04 -11.28 -21.65
C GLY A 117 -25.36 -12.37 -22.69
N ARG A 118 -25.16 -13.65 -22.38
CA ARG A 118 -25.56 -14.77 -23.26
C ARG A 118 -26.69 -15.58 -22.65
#